data_AF-A0A132A8M4-F1
#
_entry.id   AF-A0A132A8M4-F1
#
_cell.length_a   1.000
_cell.length_b   1.000
_cell.length_c   1.000
_cell.angle_alpha   90.00
_cell.angle_beta   90.00
_cell.angle_gamma   90.00
#
_symmetry.space_group_name_H-M   'P 1'
#
loop_
_entity.id
_entity.type
_entity.pdbx_description
1 polymer ?
#
loop_
_entity_poly.entity_id
_entity_poly.type
_entity_poly.pdbx_seq_one_letter_code
_entity_poly.pdbx_strand_id
1 'polypeptide(L)'
;GLIRYLHPTNDQLKEAIAQQNKIDNRGSTVSANTSINNRKHRRRSHRQMIDRNNKQETFHVPKNLILALDCEPLNVIDLVRLPYYNELQWVIDFSLSAVMIYFITELYYHFFSIFGPIKEYNLSIIWCLLSLSFVIKILCSLTAIYFRGEESIGERSICILSFCTYLIVAMIILIADEEMLEFGLINAYHSFQQNAYRFLQSQGVIETSPGPSSFLVIKFWIAIICGIIGALFAFPGLRLAQMHFDILIYSKENKLSLLLYHFSFICPLFIILAWIKPLSRHYLVNKNLMSDEAFESCRLWLILVVLVVRLCLFRRYLQTYLNIAPQKINCMKKQAGKITNVDVQKLIARVGHYLNVVSLQYLSPLLLCLFMTLITKSTGNYKWMEPLIPNISNIGNLEINSPYETMNRASNDSSNSSIFQDSINEKRPRDVAKLTLTMLWDVFNPIVLRAINGFLLWWSCMVWFTTSVVGFLYNTYFRESSV
;
A
#
# COMPACT_ATOMS: atom_id res chain seq x y z
N GLY A 1 25.22 0.51 -4.89
CA GLY A 1 24.54 0.64 -3.57
C GLY A 1 23.52 1.75 -3.64
N LEU A 2 22.71 1.96 -2.59
CA LEU A 2 22.08 3.26 -2.36
C LEU A 2 23.18 4.24 -1.90
N ILE A 3 23.10 5.52 -2.26
CA ILE A 3 24.06 6.54 -1.86
C ILE A 3 23.35 7.51 -0.92
N ARG A 4 23.87 7.63 0.31
CA ARG A 4 23.35 8.53 1.35
C ARG A 4 24.24 9.77 1.43
N TYR A 5 23.62 10.91 1.68
CA TYR A 5 24.31 12.16 1.99
C TYR A 5 24.56 12.27 3.50
N LEU A 6 25.80 12.52 3.88
CA LEU A 6 26.22 12.75 5.25
C LEU A 6 25.87 14.18 5.69
N HIS A 7 25.62 14.35 6.98
CA HIS A 7 25.49 15.69 7.55
C HIS A 7 26.88 16.30 7.69
N PRO A 8 27.08 17.58 7.31
CA PRO A 8 28.39 18.21 7.33
C PRO A 8 28.84 18.40 8.78
N THR A 9 30.10 18.10 9.07
CA THR A 9 30.68 18.35 10.39
C THR A 9 30.81 19.86 10.65
N ASN A 10 30.94 20.24 11.92
CA ASN A 10 31.13 21.65 12.29
C ASN A 10 32.39 22.24 11.64
N ASP A 11 33.43 21.43 11.44
CA ASP A 11 34.68 21.85 10.80
C ASP A 11 34.51 22.06 9.30
N GLN A 12 33.79 21.16 8.61
CA GLN A 12 33.45 21.35 7.19
C GLN A 12 32.58 22.59 6.95
N LEU A 13 31.63 22.86 7.86
CA LEU A 13 30.81 24.08 7.79
C LEU A 13 31.66 25.35 8.03
N LYS A 14 32.58 25.32 9.01
CA LYS A 14 33.51 26.43 9.27
C LYS A 14 34.47 26.65 8.09
N GLU A 15 34.95 25.59 7.48
CA GLU A 15 35.83 25.63 6.30
C GLU A 15 35.10 26.20 5.08
N ALA A 16 33.88 25.74 4.79
CA ALA A 16 33.06 26.26 3.70
C ALA A 16 32.77 27.76 3.89
N ILE A 17 32.49 28.22 5.12
CA ILE A 17 32.30 29.65 5.43
C ILE A 17 33.60 30.42 5.16
N ALA A 18 34.74 29.89 5.58
CA ALA A 18 36.04 30.51 5.37
C ALA A 18 36.41 30.60 3.89
N GLN A 19 36.07 29.59 3.09
CA GLN A 19 36.26 29.58 1.65
C GLN A 19 35.35 30.61 0.95
N GLN A 20 34.08 30.70 1.35
CA GLN A 20 33.15 31.68 0.79
C GLN A 20 33.56 33.14 1.08
N ASN A 21 33.96 33.43 2.32
CA ASN A 21 34.47 34.75 2.68
C ASN A 21 35.74 35.14 1.89
N LYS A 22 36.57 34.16 1.50
CA LYS A 22 37.74 34.42 0.63
C LYS A 22 37.34 34.75 -0.81
N ILE A 23 36.23 34.17 -1.29
CA ILE A 23 35.70 34.43 -2.64
C ILE A 23 35.03 35.80 -2.69
N ASP A 24 34.20 36.15 -1.69
CA ASP A 24 33.53 37.45 -1.60
C ASP A 24 34.54 38.61 -1.48
N ASN A 25 35.63 38.40 -0.74
CA ASN A 25 36.72 39.37 -0.60
C ASN A 25 37.62 39.48 -1.85
N ARG A 26 37.57 38.51 -2.79
CA ARG A 26 38.27 38.60 -4.08
C ARG A 26 37.47 39.39 -5.14
N GLY A 27 36.16 39.59 -4.93
CA GLY A 27 35.30 40.42 -5.79
C GLY A 27 35.24 41.90 -5.40
N SER A 28 35.85 42.29 -4.28
CA SER A 28 35.87 43.66 -3.76
C SER A 28 37.30 44.22 -3.77
N THR A 29 37.75 44.71 -4.92
CA THR A 29 38.93 45.57 -4.98
C THR A 29 38.61 46.98 -4.46
N VAL A 30 39.46 47.46 -3.54
CA VAL A 30 39.57 48.82 -2.97
C VAL A 30 38.55 49.12 -1.86
N SER A 31 38.91 49.40 -0.60
CA SER A 31 39.93 50.34 -0.13
C SER A 31 40.58 49.88 1.19
N ALA A 32 41.91 49.86 1.19
CA ALA A 32 42.71 49.84 2.40
C ALA A 32 42.72 51.24 3.01
N ASN A 33 42.17 51.38 4.22
CA ASN A 33 42.65 52.29 5.26
C ASN A 33 41.74 52.15 6.48
N THR A 34 42.31 51.73 7.62
CA THR A 34 42.35 52.51 8.87
C THR A 34 42.88 51.60 9.98
N SER A 35 44.08 51.94 10.40
CA SER A 35 44.79 51.38 11.53
C SER A 35 44.30 52.00 12.86
N ILE A 36 44.53 51.27 13.96
CA ILE A 36 44.63 51.76 15.36
C ILE A 36 43.30 51.95 16.11
N ASN A 37 42.86 50.89 16.81
CA ASN A 37 42.51 50.93 18.25
C ASN A 37 41.83 49.62 18.66
N ASN A 38 42.56 48.63 19.19
CA ASN A 38 41.92 47.52 19.91
C ASN A 38 42.85 46.74 20.86
N ARG A 39 43.75 47.44 21.58
CA ARG A 39 44.57 46.81 22.65
C ARG A 39 43.93 46.80 24.04
N LYS A 40 42.70 47.33 24.23
CA LYS A 40 42.05 47.38 25.56
C LYS A 40 41.03 46.28 25.87
N HIS A 41 40.66 45.40 24.94
CA HIS A 41 39.66 44.35 25.21
C HIS A 41 40.22 42.97 25.62
N ARG A 42 41.54 42.78 25.64
CA ARG A 42 42.15 41.45 25.82
C ARG A 42 42.14 40.92 27.27
N ARG A 43 41.69 41.68 28.27
CA ARG A 43 41.70 41.26 29.69
C ARG A 43 40.34 40.87 30.29
N ARG A 44 39.22 40.97 29.56
CA ARG A 44 37.89 40.53 30.06
C ARG A 44 37.45 39.14 29.57
N SER A 45 38.18 38.52 28.64
CA SER A 45 37.79 37.23 28.03
C SER A 45 38.14 35.98 28.86
N HIS A 46 38.93 36.10 29.93
CA HIS A 46 39.39 34.91 30.66
C HIS A 46 38.47 34.47 31.81
N ARG A 47 37.44 35.27 32.16
CA ARG A 47 36.51 34.95 33.25
C ARG A 47 35.20 34.28 32.79
N GLN A 48 35.06 34.00 31.49
CA GLN A 48 33.85 33.43 30.87
C GLN A 48 34.09 32.07 30.18
N MET A 49 35.26 31.45 30.40
CA MET A 49 35.64 30.17 29.77
C MET A 49 35.33 28.92 30.62
N ILE A 50 34.85 29.06 31.85
CA ILE A 50 34.64 27.90 32.74
C ILE A 50 33.21 27.33 32.68
N ASP A 51 32.22 28.08 32.16
CA ASP A 51 30.81 27.65 32.14
C ASP A 51 30.27 27.11 30.78
N ARG A 52 31.14 26.86 29.79
CA ARG A 52 30.71 26.44 28.44
C ARG A 52 30.99 24.98 28.05
N ASN A 53 31.40 24.13 28.99
CA ASN A 53 31.71 22.72 28.66
C ASN A 53 30.50 21.79 28.50
N ASN A 54 29.27 22.31 28.35
CA ASN A 54 28.09 21.46 28.16
C ASN A 54 27.02 22.01 27.20
N LYS A 55 27.34 22.98 26.34
CA LYS A 55 26.43 23.43 25.28
C LYS A 55 27.09 23.20 23.92
N GLN A 56 26.42 22.42 23.07
CA GLN A 56 26.80 22.22 21.66
C GLN A 56 27.16 23.57 21.04
N GLU A 57 28.30 23.66 20.36
CA GLU A 57 28.70 24.89 19.66
C GLU A 57 27.66 25.23 18.58
N THR A 58 26.83 26.23 18.84
CA THR A 58 25.88 26.79 17.88
C THR A 58 26.52 27.99 17.17
N PHE A 59 26.68 27.92 15.86
CA PHE A 59 27.12 29.06 15.05
C PHE A 59 26.21 29.25 13.84
N HIS A 60 26.17 30.49 13.35
CA HIS A 60 25.32 30.85 12.22
C HIS A 60 26.04 30.67 10.89
N VAL A 61 25.41 29.91 10.00
CA VAL A 61 25.83 29.64 8.64
C VAL A 61 24.99 30.51 7.69
N PRO A 62 25.61 31.28 6.78
CA PRO A 62 24.87 32.02 5.77
C PRO A 62 24.19 31.04 4.81
N LYS A 63 22.93 31.30 4.45
CA LYS A 63 22.11 30.37 3.68
C LYS A 63 22.61 30.14 2.25
N ASN A 64 23.31 31.10 1.66
CA ASN A 64 23.94 31.04 0.33
C ASN A 64 25.25 30.22 0.31
N LEU A 65 25.55 29.45 1.36
CA LEU A 65 26.77 28.67 1.46
C LEU A 65 26.86 27.61 0.35
N ILE A 66 27.93 27.61 -0.45
CA ILE A 66 28.21 26.54 -1.41
C ILE A 66 28.74 25.31 -0.66
N LEU A 67 27.82 24.48 -0.17
CA LEU A 67 28.14 23.22 0.48
C LEU A 67 28.07 22.06 -0.52
N ALA A 68 29.18 21.33 -0.67
CA ALA A 68 29.20 20.00 -1.28
C ALA A 68 28.98 18.97 -0.16
N LEU A 69 27.98 18.09 -0.33
CA LEU A 69 27.66 17.04 0.63
C LEU A 69 28.51 15.81 0.35
N ASP A 70 29.18 15.29 1.37
CA ASP A 70 29.85 14.01 1.28
C ASP A 70 28.84 12.88 1.06
N CYS A 71 29.19 11.96 0.17
CA CYS A 71 28.37 10.85 -0.26
C CYS A 71 28.98 9.54 0.25
N GLU A 72 28.18 8.71 0.91
CA GLU A 72 28.61 7.40 1.40
C GLU A 72 27.69 6.29 0.86
N PRO A 73 28.24 5.14 0.39
CA PRO A 73 27.42 3.99 0.07
C PRO A 73 26.71 3.49 1.33
N LEU A 74 25.38 3.39 1.27
CA LEU A 74 24.57 2.93 2.39
C LEU A 74 24.81 1.44 2.64
N ASN A 75 25.48 1.12 3.74
CA ASN A 75 25.66 -0.25 4.22
C ASN A 75 24.46 -0.71 5.05
N VAL A 76 24.23 -2.02 5.09
CA VAL A 76 23.12 -2.62 5.86
C VAL A 76 23.24 -2.30 7.35
N ILE A 77 24.47 -2.23 7.86
CA ILE A 77 24.80 -1.93 9.26
C ILE A 77 24.30 -0.54 9.67
N ASP A 78 24.35 0.43 8.76
CA ASP A 78 23.87 1.79 9.03
C ASP A 78 22.35 1.87 9.03
N LEU A 79 21.67 0.96 8.30
CA LEU A 79 20.22 0.87 8.25
C LEU A 79 19.64 0.35 9.58
N VAL A 80 20.36 -0.56 10.26
CA VAL A 80 19.98 -1.13 11.56
C VAL A 80 19.84 -0.06 12.63
N ARG A 81 20.67 0.99 12.56
CA ARG A 81 20.70 2.09 13.54
C ARG A 81 19.58 3.10 13.32
N LEU A 82 18.86 3.03 12.20
CA LEU A 82 17.79 3.97 11.86
C LEU A 82 16.47 3.55 12.52
N PRO A 83 15.61 4.52 12.89
CA PRO A 83 14.30 4.21 13.47
C PRO A 83 13.44 3.41 12.48
N TYR A 84 12.51 2.60 13.00
CA TYR A 84 11.63 1.72 12.22
C TYR A 84 12.33 0.61 11.41
N TYR A 85 13.63 0.38 11.63
CA TYR A 85 14.34 -0.73 10.99
C TYR A 85 13.69 -2.08 11.34
N ASN A 86 13.37 -2.31 12.62
CA ASN A 86 12.72 -3.54 13.06
C ASN A 86 11.39 -3.79 12.33
N GLU A 87 10.54 -2.78 12.22
CA GLU A 87 9.25 -2.90 11.51
C GLU A 87 9.48 -3.21 10.01
N LEU A 88 10.45 -2.55 9.36
CA LEU A 88 10.81 -2.82 7.97
C LEU A 88 11.32 -4.25 7.77
N GLN A 89 12.21 -4.71 8.65
CA GLN A 89 12.75 -6.08 8.60
C GLN A 89 11.62 -7.10 8.77
N TRP A 90 10.79 -6.96 9.80
CA TRP A 90 9.67 -7.88 10.04
C TRP A 90 8.71 -7.94 8.85
N VAL A 91 8.43 -6.81 8.18
CA VAL A 91 7.53 -6.79 7.01
C VAL A 91 8.10 -7.60 5.87
N ILE A 92 9.37 -7.38 5.56
CA ILE A 92 10.03 -8.03 4.45
C ILE A 92 10.13 -9.54 4.74
N ASP A 93 10.63 -9.91 5.92
CA ASP A 93 10.84 -11.30 6.31
C ASP A 93 9.52 -12.08 6.38
N PHE A 94 8.50 -11.50 7.01
CA PHE A 94 7.18 -12.13 7.11
C PHE A 94 6.50 -12.24 5.74
N SER A 95 6.58 -11.19 4.91
CA SER A 95 5.96 -11.21 3.58
C SER A 95 6.63 -12.20 2.65
N LEU A 96 7.97 -12.27 2.66
CA LEU A 96 8.72 -13.23 1.88
C LEU A 96 8.38 -14.67 2.29
N SER A 97 8.30 -14.92 3.60
CA SER A 97 7.91 -16.22 4.15
C SER A 97 6.48 -16.60 3.75
N ALA A 98 5.52 -15.67 3.84
CA ALA A 98 4.14 -15.91 3.45
C ALA A 98 4.00 -16.20 1.95
N VAL A 99 4.71 -15.46 1.08
CA VAL A 99 4.72 -15.71 -0.37
C VAL A 99 5.37 -17.06 -0.69
N MET A 100 6.45 -17.41 0.00
CA MET A 100 7.12 -18.70 -0.18
C MET A 100 6.21 -19.86 0.22
N ILE A 101 5.56 -19.78 1.40
CA ILE A 101 4.58 -20.77 1.85
C ILE A 101 3.45 -20.89 0.85
N TYR A 102 2.91 -19.76 0.37
CA TYR A 102 1.87 -19.74 -0.64
C TYR A 102 2.29 -20.46 -1.92
N PHE A 103 3.48 -20.16 -2.44
CA PHE A 103 4.00 -20.80 -3.64
C PHE A 103 4.21 -22.31 -3.45
N ILE A 104 4.76 -22.73 -2.31
CA ILE A 104 4.93 -24.15 -1.98
C ILE A 104 3.58 -24.85 -1.89
N THR A 105 2.59 -24.23 -1.25
CA THR A 105 1.24 -24.76 -1.14
C THR A 105 0.54 -24.85 -2.50
N GLU A 106 0.70 -23.84 -3.37
CA GLU A 106 0.20 -23.88 -4.75
C GLU A 106 0.88 -24.97 -5.57
N LEU A 107 2.19 -25.13 -5.43
CA LEU A 107 2.95 -26.17 -6.09
C LEU A 107 2.49 -27.56 -5.63
N TYR A 108 2.25 -27.73 -4.34
CA TYR A 108 1.68 -28.94 -3.75
C TYR A 108 0.30 -29.24 -4.35
N TYR A 109 -0.64 -28.29 -4.35
CA TYR A 109 -1.96 -28.51 -4.94
C TYR A 109 -1.91 -28.77 -6.44
N HIS A 110 -1.01 -28.11 -7.18
CA HIS A 110 -0.83 -28.35 -8.61
C HIS A 110 -0.34 -29.76 -8.90
N PHE A 111 0.68 -30.23 -8.17
CA PHE A 111 1.20 -31.59 -8.33
C PHE A 111 0.21 -32.66 -7.89
N PHE A 112 -0.47 -32.48 -6.76
CA PHE A 112 -1.37 -33.50 -6.23
C PHE A 112 -2.76 -33.50 -6.88
N SER A 113 -3.21 -32.39 -7.47
CA SER A 113 -4.44 -32.35 -8.29
C SER A 113 -4.38 -33.36 -9.46
N ILE A 114 -3.17 -33.68 -9.94
CA ILE A 114 -2.93 -34.74 -10.94
C ILE A 114 -3.26 -36.13 -10.38
N PHE A 115 -3.12 -36.35 -9.07
CA PHE A 115 -3.28 -37.65 -8.41
C PHE A 115 -4.60 -37.82 -7.64
N GLY A 116 -5.41 -36.78 -7.46
CA GLY A 116 -6.77 -36.87 -6.91
C GLY A 116 -7.29 -35.61 -6.20
N PRO A 117 -8.59 -35.54 -5.87
CA PRO A 117 -9.18 -34.38 -5.19
C PRO A 117 -8.85 -34.38 -3.69
N ILE A 118 -8.04 -33.42 -3.24
CA ILE A 118 -7.72 -33.24 -1.81
C ILE A 118 -8.71 -32.26 -1.19
N LYS A 119 -9.45 -32.69 -0.16
CA LYS A 119 -10.33 -31.85 0.69
C LYS A 119 -9.59 -31.33 1.94
N GLU A 120 -8.47 -30.64 1.75
CA GLU A 120 -7.70 -30.06 2.87
C GLU A 120 -7.76 -28.54 2.87
N TYR A 121 -7.78 -27.95 4.07
CA TYR A 121 -7.79 -26.49 4.25
C TYR A 121 -6.49 -25.88 3.73
N ASN A 122 -6.61 -24.85 2.88
CA ASN A 122 -5.47 -24.14 2.34
C ASN A 122 -4.82 -23.25 3.42
N LEU A 123 -3.83 -23.80 4.12
CA LEU A 123 -3.08 -23.11 5.18
C LEU A 123 -2.45 -21.80 4.71
N SER A 124 -2.11 -21.68 3.41
CA SER A 124 -1.48 -20.47 2.89
C SER A 124 -2.38 -19.24 2.97
N ILE A 125 -3.72 -19.40 2.97
CA ILE A 125 -4.67 -18.30 3.14
C ILE A 125 -4.50 -17.65 4.52
N ILE A 126 -4.24 -18.44 5.57
CA ILE A 126 -4.02 -17.93 6.93
C ILE A 126 -2.75 -17.07 6.97
N TRP A 127 -1.67 -17.52 6.33
CA TRP A 127 -0.44 -16.74 6.22
C TRP A 127 -0.64 -15.44 5.46
N CYS A 128 -1.43 -15.46 4.37
CA CYS A 128 -1.79 -14.26 3.63
C CYS A 128 -2.63 -13.28 4.47
N LEU A 129 -3.60 -13.77 5.26
CA LEU A 129 -4.43 -12.94 6.15
C LEU A 129 -3.61 -12.33 7.29
N LEU A 130 -2.68 -13.09 7.87
CA LEU A 130 -1.75 -12.57 8.88
C LEU A 130 -0.86 -11.48 8.29
N SER A 131 -0.37 -11.69 7.07
CA SER A 131 0.49 -10.73 6.38
C SER A 131 -0.27 -9.44 6.05
N LEU A 132 -1.49 -9.58 5.52
CA LEU A 132 -2.40 -8.46 5.28
C LEU A 132 -2.66 -7.66 6.57
N SER A 133 -2.95 -8.36 7.67
CA SER A 133 -3.17 -7.72 8.98
C SER A 133 -1.94 -6.97 9.48
N PHE A 134 -0.75 -7.53 9.26
CA PHE A 134 0.51 -6.90 9.63
C PHE A 134 0.79 -5.63 8.81
N VAL A 135 0.51 -5.67 7.50
CA VAL A 135 0.61 -4.50 6.62
C VAL A 135 -0.36 -3.40 7.04
N ILE A 136 -1.62 -3.75 7.36
CA ILE A 136 -2.61 -2.79 7.86
C ILE A 136 -2.16 -2.17 9.20
N LYS A 137 -1.65 -2.98 10.13
CA LYS A 137 -1.06 -2.48 11.39
C LYS A 137 0.00 -1.42 11.12
N ILE A 138 0.88 -1.67 10.16
CA ILE A 138 1.98 -0.75 9.83
C ILE A 138 1.48 0.52 9.17
N LEU A 139 0.51 0.43 8.25
CA LEU A 139 -0.15 1.61 7.71
C LEU A 139 -0.78 2.47 8.81
N CYS A 140 -1.44 1.85 9.79
CA CYS A 140 -1.98 2.56 10.97
C CYS A 140 -0.86 3.20 11.80
N SER A 141 0.24 2.49 12.05
CA SER A 141 1.41 3.01 12.77
C SER A 141 2.03 4.22 12.04
N LEU A 142 2.23 4.12 10.73
CA LEU A 142 2.76 5.20 9.90
C LEU A 142 1.86 6.43 9.91
N THR A 143 0.55 6.23 9.77
CA THR A 143 -0.44 7.31 9.88
C THR A 143 -0.37 7.97 11.27
N ALA A 144 -0.26 7.18 12.34
CA ALA A 144 -0.16 7.71 13.71
C ALA A 144 1.08 8.62 13.93
N ILE A 145 2.18 8.40 13.21
CA ILE A 145 3.37 9.28 13.27
C ILE A 145 3.02 10.71 12.84
N TYR A 146 2.32 10.84 11.71
CA TYR A 146 1.89 12.14 11.18
C TYR A 146 0.85 12.82 12.08
N PHE A 147 0.02 12.04 12.77
CA PHE A 147 -0.90 12.60 13.76
C PHE A 147 -0.19 13.16 15.00
N ARG A 148 0.98 12.61 15.38
CA ARG A 148 1.69 12.99 16.63
C ARG A 148 2.71 14.11 16.46
N GLY A 149 2.97 14.61 15.25
CA GLY A 149 3.95 15.67 15.00
C GLY A 149 3.61 17.01 15.66
N GLU A 150 4.62 17.79 16.05
CA GLU A 150 4.45 19.12 16.69
C GLU A 150 3.86 20.18 15.74
N GLU A 151 4.00 20.02 14.41
CA GLU A 151 3.42 20.87 13.35
C GLU A 151 2.22 20.20 12.62
N SER A 152 1.54 19.25 13.28
CA SER A 152 0.63 18.28 12.62
C SER A 152 -0.78 18.77 12.26
N ILE A 153 -1.12 20.06 12.43
CA ILE A 153 -2.49 20.55 12.13
C ILE A 153 -2.83 20.31 10.65
N GLY A 154 -1.89 20.60 9.74
CA GLY A 154 -2.07 20.35 8.30
C GLY A 154 -2.06 18.86 7.93
N GLU A 155 -1.24 18.05 8.58
CA GLU A 155 -1.15 16.62 8.27
C GLU A 155 -2.42 15.87 8.73
N ARG A 156 -2.94 16.21 9.91
CA ARG A 156 -4.20 15.67 10.43
C ARG A 156 -5.38 16.01 9.54
N SER A 157 -5.46 17.26 9.06
CA SER A 157 -6.56 17.70 8.20
C SER A 157 -6.53 17.01 6.85
N ILE A 158 -5.35 16.78 6.25
CA ILE A 158 -5.21 16.01 5.00
C ILE A 158 -5.73 14.58 5.16
N CYS A 159 -5.43 13.91 6.28
CA CYS A 159 -5.90 12.55 6.53
C CYS A 159 -7.42 12.48 6.70
N ILE A 160 -8.02 13.42 7.46
CA ILE A 160 -9.48 13.48 7.67
C ILE A 160 -10.19 13.85 6.36
N LEU A 161 -9.65 14.79 5.60
CA LEU A 161 -10.18 15.16 4.28
C LEU A 161 -10.15 13.96 3.35
N SER A 162 -9.04 13.22 3.30
CA SER A 162 -8.92 12.02 2.49
C SER A 162 -9.95 10.96 2.88
N PHE A 163 -10.17 10.72 4.18
CA PHE A 163 -11.23 9.82 4.66
C PHE A 163 -12.61 10.23 4.10
N CYS A 164 -13.00 11.49 4.32
CA CYS A 164 -14.31 11.99 3.89
C CYS A 164 -14.48 11.98 2.37
N THR A 165 -13.47 12.41 1.62
CA THR A 165 -13.49 12.43 0.15
C THR A 165 -13.64 11.01 -0.40
N TYR A 166 -12.84 10.07 0.07
CA TYR A 166 -12.91 8.68 -0.41
C TYR A 166 -14.17 7.97 0.03
N LEU A 167 -14.74 8.30 1.19
CA LEU A 167 -16.06 7.80 1.60
C LEU A 167 -17.16 8.27 0.65
N ILE A 168 -17.19 9.57 0.29
CA ILE A 168 -18.20 10.10 -0.64
C ILE A 168 -18.03 9.46 -2.03
N VAL A 169 -16.81 9.37 -2.53
CA VAL A 169 -16.52 8.73 -3.83
C VAL A 169 -16.92 7.24 -3.80
N ALA A 170 -16.66 6.53 -2.70
CA ALA A 170 -17.10 5.15 -2.53
C ALA A 170 -18.62 5.01 -2.52
N MET A 171 -19.33 5.93 -1.86
CA MET A 171 -20.81 5.92 -1.86
C MET A 171 -21.36 6.13 -3.26
N ILE A 172 -20.81 7.06 -4.05
CA ILE A 172 -21.21 7.28 -5.44
C ILE A 172 -20.98 6.01 -6.28
N ILE A 173 -19.80 5.40 -6.16
CA ILE A 173 -19.46 4.19 -6.92
C ILE A 173 -20.30 2.98 -6.51
N LEU A 174 -20.61 2.81 -5.22
CA LEU A 174 -21.45 1.71 -4.74
C LEU A 174 -22.93 1.90 -5.08
N ILE A 175 -23.38 3.12 -5.32
CA ILE A 175 -24.73 3.41 -5.81
C ILE A 175 -24.83 3.20 -7.33
N ALA A 176 -23.73 3.38 -8.07
CA ALA A 176 -23.68 3.17 -9.51
C ALA A 176 -24.09 1.74 -9.91
N ASP A 177 -24.64 1.62 -11.12
CA ASP A 177 -25.17 0.36 -11.64
C ASP A 177 -24.07 -0.68 -11.92
N GLU A 178 -24.36 -1.95 -11.64
CA GLU A 178 -23.44 -3.07 -11.87
C GLU A 178 -23.24 -3.36 -13.37
N GLU A 179 -24.05 -2.78 -14.25
CA GLU A 179 -23.82 -2.82 -15.70
C GLU A 179 -22.52 -2.12 -16.12
N MET A 180 -22.04 -1.16 -15.33
CA MET A 180 -20.78 -0.44 -15.61
C MET A 180 -19.56 -1.11 -14.95
N LEU A 181 -19.73 -1.67 -13.75
CA LEU A 181 -18.63 -2.17 -12.92
C LEU A 181 -18.78 -3.66 -12.57
N GLU A 182 -17.78 -4.46 -12.92
CA GLU A 182 -17.82 -5.91 -12.81
C GLU A 182 -17.28 -6.43 -11.46
N PHE A 183 -18.00 -6.12 -10.39
CA PHE A 183 -17.69 -6.66 -9.05
C PHE A 183 -18.59 -7.83 -8.65
N GLY A 184 -19.82 -7.88 -9.15
CA GLY A 184 -20.81 -8.91 -8.77
C GLY A 184 -21.28 -8.79 -7.32
N LEU A 185 -21.41 -7.56 -6.80
CA LEU A 185 -21.73 -7.31 -5.40
C LEU A 185 -23.21 -7.63 -5.08
N ILE A 186 -24.12 -7.47 -6.04
CA ILE A 186 -25.53 -7.87 -5.94
C ILE A 186 -25.62 -9.39 -5.83
N ASN A 187 -24.94 -10.12 -6.70
CA ASN A 187 -24.92 -11.60 -6.67
C ASN A 187 -24.33 -12.12 -5.34
N ALA A 188 -23.26 -11.47 -4.87
CA ALA A 188 -22.69 -11.75 -3.56
C ALA A 188 -23.65 -11.44 -2.43
N TYR A 189 -24.38 -10.32 -2.49
CA TYR A 189 -25.36 -9.96 -1.48
C TYR A 189 -26.51 -10.98 -1.39
N HIS A 190 -27.09 -11.39 -2.52
CA HIS A 190 -28.15 -12.40 -2.53
C HIS A 190 -27.65 -13.73 -1.98
N SER A 191 -26.45 -14.16 -2.39
CA SER A 191 -25.84 -15.40 -1.89
C SER A 191 -25.55 -15.32 -0.38
N PHE A 192 -25.01 -14.20 0.10
CA PHE A 192 -24.76 -13.95 1.51
C PHE A 192 -26.06 -13.94 2.31
N GLN A 193 -27.08 -13.23 1.84
CA GLN A 193 -28.37 -13.15 2.51
C GLN A 193 -29.05 -14.52 2.61
N GLN A 194 -29.03 -15.31 1.54
CA GLN A 194 -29.61 -16.65 1.52
C GLN A 194 -28.86 -17.60 2.46
N ASN A 195 -27.53 -17.57 2.45
CA ASN A 195 -26.73 -18.44 3.31
C ASN A 195 -26.78 -18.00 4.79
N ALA A 196 -26.77 -16.70 5.06
CA ALA A 196 -26.95 -16.16 6.42
C ALA A 196 -28.34 -16.50 6.98
N TYR A 197 -29.38 -16.48 6.15
CA TYR A 197 -30.72 -16.92 6.56
C TYR A 197 -30.73 -18.40 6.93
N ARG A 198 -30.15 -19.28 6.10
CA ARG A 198 -30.01 -20.72 6.40
C ARG A 198 -29.21 -20.96 7.68
N PHE A 199 -28.13 -20.19 7.90
CA PHE A 199 -27.33 -20.27 9.11
C PHE A 199 -28.16 -19.89 10.35
N LEU A 200 -28.86 -18.75 10.32
CA LEU A 200 -29.67 -18.27 11.45
C LEU A 200 -30.86 -19.19 11.75
N GLN A 201 -31.46 -19.79 10.71
CA GLN A 201 -32.48 -20.83 10.87
C GLN A 201 -31.91 -22.07 11.55
N SER A 202 -30.69 -22.50 11.17
CA SER A 202 -30.02 -23.65 11.80
C SER A 202 -29.70 -23.42 13.28
N GLN A 203 -29.56 -22.17 13.70
CA GLN A 203 -29.31 -21.77 15.09
C GLN A 203 -30.61 -21.49 15.88
N GLY A 204 -31.79 -21.63 15.27
CA GLY A 204 -33.08 -21.38 15.91
C GLY A 204 -33.39 -19.91 16.21
N VAL A 205 -32.67 -18.97 15.60
CA VAL A 205 -32.75 -17.53 15.93
C VAL A 205 -33.89 -16.82 15.18
N ILE A 206 -34.40 -17.39 14.09
CA ILE A 206 -35.43 -16.74 13.26
C ILE A 206 -36.53 -17.75 12.91
N GLU A 207 -37.70 -17.61 13.52
CA GLU A 207 -38.91 -18.37 13.11
C GLU A 207 -39.79 -17.59 12.12
N THR A 208 -39.87 -16.26 12.19
CA THR A 208 -40.70 -15.44 11.26
C THR A 208 -40.26 -13.96 11.25
N SER A 209 -39.31 -13.56 10.38
CA SER A 209 -38.98 -12.14 10.16
C SER A 209 -38.22 -11.94 8.83
N PRO A 210 -38.38 -10.80 8.10
CA PRO A 210 -37.72 -10.60 6.82
C PRO A 210 -36.21 -10.47 6.99
N GLY A 211 -35.45 -10.83 5.93
CA GLY A 211 -34.04 -11.18 5.99
C GLY A 211 -33.06 -10.16 6.61
N PRO A 212 -31.79 -10.57 6.85
CA PRO A 212 -30.95 -10.08 7.96
C PRO A 212 -30.37 -8.66 7.83
N SER A 213 -30.48 -7.98 6.69
CA SER A 213 -29.99 -6.61 6.51
C SER A 213 -30.50 -6.03 5.20
N SER A 214 -30.57 -4.69 5.08
CA SER A 214 -30.81 -4.06 3.78
C SER A 214 -29.49 -3.92 3.01
N PHE A 215 -29.53 -4.11 1.68
CA PHE A 215 -28.35 -4.00 0.82
C PHE A 215 -27.63 -2.65 0.98
N LEU A 216 -28.38 -1.58 1.25
CA LEU A 216 -27.86 -0.24 1.50
C LEU A 216 -26.97 -0.20 2.74
N VAL A 217 -27.34 -0.88 3.84
CA VAL A 217 -26.52 -0.92 5.06
C VAL A 217 -25.18 -1.60 4.80
N ILE A 218 -25.15 -2.68 4.01
CA ILE A 218 -23.90 -3.35 3.62
C ILE A 218 -23.04 -2.42 2.75
N LYS A 219 -23.63 -1.73 1.76
CA LYS A 219 -22.91 -0.72 0.97
C LYS A 219 -22.33 0.39 1.83
N PHE A 220 -23.06 0.85 2.84
CA PHE A 220 -22.58 1.87 3.76
C PHE A 220 -21.36 1.40 4.57
N TRP A 221 -21.38 0.18 5.11
CA TRP A 221 -20.21 -0.38 5.80
C TRP A 221 -19.01 -0.57 4.89
N ILE A 222 -19.22 -1.03 3.65
CA ILE A 222 -18.18 -1.13 2.64
C ILE A 222 -17.60 0.26 2.34
N ALA A 223 -18.45 1.30 2.23
CA ALA A 223 -17.98 2.67 2.02
C ALA A 223 -17.15 3.23 3.18
N ILE A 224 -17.48 2.88 4.43
CA ILE A 224 -16.65 3.23 5.59
C ILE A 224 -15.27 2.58 5.46
N ILE A 225 -15.20 1.28 5.14
CA ILE A 225 -13.93 0.57 4.93
C ILE A 225 -13.13 1.25 3.80
N CYS A 226 -13.80 1.63 2.71
CA CYS A 226 -13.21 2.37 1.62
C CYS A 226 -12.63 3.73 2.04
N GLY A 227 -13.34 4.48 2.89
CA GLY A 227 -12.86 5.73 3.48
C GLY A 227 -11.63 5.52 4.35
N ILE A 228 -11.61 4.46 5.17
CA ILE A 228 -10.44 4.11 6.01
C ILE A 228 -9.24 3.78 5.14
N ILE A 229 -9.40 2.95 4.09
CA ILE A 229 -8.33 2.65 3.13
C ILE A 229 -7.84 3.94 2.48
N GLY A 230 -8.76 4.84 2.10
CA GLY A 230 -8.48 6.20 1.64
C GLY A 230 -7.53 6.97 2.55
N ALA A 231 -7.89 7.07 3.82
CA ALA A 231 -7.10 7.75 4.84
C ALA A 231 -5.71 7.13 5.04
N LEU A 232 -5.63 5.80 5.11
CA LEU A 232 -4.37 5.07 5.28
C LEU A 232 -3.43 5.23 4.07
N PHE A 233 -3.99 5.39 2.87
CA PHE A 233 -3.22 5.53 1.63
C PHE A 233 -2.89 6.99 1.30
N ALA A 234 -3.46 7.96 2.02
CA ALA A 234 -3.21 9.39 1.83
C ALA A 234 -1.70 9.72 1.87
N PHE A 235 -1.02 9.39 2.97
CA PHE A 235 0.41 9.69 3.11
C PHE A 235 1.30 8.85 2.17
N PRO A 236 1.12 7.51 2.07
CA PRO A 236 1.84 6.71 1.08
C PRO A 236 1.69 7.21 -0.37
N GLY A 237 0.48 7.60 -0.79
CA GLY A 237 0.21 8.09 -2.13
C GLY A 237 0.83 9.45 -2.41
N LEU A 238 0.69 10.41 -1.49
CA LEU A 238 1.34 11.72 -1.61
C LEU A 238 2.87 11.60 -1.61
N ARG A 239 3.41 10.70 -0.79
CA ARG A 239 4.85 10.43 -0.74
C ARG A 239 5.34 9.81 -2.05
N LEU A 240 4.61 8.84 -2.62
CA LEU A 240 4.93 8.25 -3.91
C LEU A 240 4.93 9.32 -5.02
N ALA A 241 3.95 10.23 -5.00
CA ALA A 241 3.87 11.33 -5.95
C ALA A 241 5.08 12.28 -5.88
N GLN A 242 5.53 12.62 -4.67
CA GLN A 242 6.73 13.44 -4.46
C GLN A 242 7.97 12.75 -5.05
N MET A 243 8.18 11.47 -4.72
CA MET A 243 9.32 10.72 -5.25
C MET A 243 9.25 10.56 -6.78
N HIS A 244 8.04 10.41 -7.34
CA HIS A 244 7.86 10.36 -8.78
C HIS A 244 8.16 11.70 -9.45
N PHE A 245 7.73 12.81 -8.89
CA PHE A 245 8.10 14.13 -9.41
C PHE A 245 9.62 14.34 -9.37
N ASP A 246 10.26 13.98 -8.25
CA ASP A 246 11.71 14.15 -8.09
C ASP A 246 12.52 13.28 -9.07
N ILE A 247 12.08 12.05 -9.36
CA ILE A 247 12.84 11.14 -10.25
C ILE A 247 12.82 11.64 -11.69
N LEU A 248 11.74 12.30 -12.12
CA LEU A 248 11.61 12.91 -13.44
C LEU A 248 12.57 14.09 -13.61
N ILE A 249 12.79 14.88 -12.55
CA ILE A 249 13.75 16.00 -12.57
C ILE A 249 15.17 15.47 -12.77
N TYR A 250 15.55 14.41 -12.07
CA TYR A 250 16.90 13.84 -12.14
C TYR A 250 17.16 12.98 -13.39
N SER A 251 16.12 12.40 -13.97
CA SER A 251 16.28 11.42 -15.07
C SER A 251 16.07 12.00 -16.46
N LYS A 252 16.17 13.33 -16.63
CA LYS A 252 15.94 14.01 -17.92
C LYS A 252 16.85 13.54 -19.06
N GLU A 253 18.03 13.02 -18.74
CA GLU A 253 19.02 12.58 -19.73
C GLU A 253 18.67 11.23 -20.37
N ASN A 254 18.03 10.31 -19.63
CA ASN A 254 17.79 8.93 -20.07
C ASN A 254 16.33 8.68 -20.46
N LYS A 255 16.02 8.79 -21.76
CA LYS A 255 14.65 8.64 -22.30
C LYS A 255 13.98 7.30 -21.99
N LEU A 256 14.73 6.17 -22.03
CA LEU A 256 14.15 4.85 -21.74
C LEU A 256 13.76 4.69 -20.27
N SER A 257 14.60 5.17 -19.35
CA SER A 257 14.28 5.15 -17.92
C SER A 257 13.09 6.08 -17.62
N LEU A 258 13.03 7.23 -18.28
CA LEU A 258 11.91 8.17 -18.19
C LEU A 258 10.58 7.51 -18.60
N LEU A 259 10.57 6.82 -19.76
CA LEU A 259 9.39 6.08 -20.23
C LEU A 259 8.98 5.00 -19.23
N LEU A 260 9.94 4.25 -18.69
CA LEU A 260 9.67 3.22 -17.69
C LEU A 260 9.05 3.79 -16.40
N TYR A 261 9.47 4.97 -15.95
CA TYR A 261 8.89 5.62 -14.78
C TYR A 261 7.45 6.08 -15.05
N HIS A 262 7.19 6.72 -16.19
CA HIS A 262 5.83 7.10 -16.57
C HIS A 262 4.92 5.88 -16.71
N PHE A 263 5.41 4.82 -17.35
CA PHE A 263 4.69 3.56 -17.47
C PHE A 263 4.34 2.99 -16.09
N SER A 264 5.30 2.90 -15.16
CA SER A 264 5.06 2.40 -13.79
C SER A 264 4.07 3.25 -12.99
N PHE A 265 4.06 4.57 -13.22
CA PHE A 265 3.14 5.48 -12.57
C PHE A 265 1.70 5.32 -13.10
N ILE A 266 1.55 5.15 -14.42
CA ILE A 266 0.26 5.00 -15.11
C ILE A 266 -0.29 3.57 -14.99
N CYS A 267 0.56 2.56 -14.81
CA CYS A 267 0.19 1.14 -14.77
C CYS A 267 -1.07 0.79 -13.95
N PRO A 268 -1.27 1.32 -12.72
CA PRO A 268 -2.49 1.05 -11.95
C PRO A 268 -3.78 1.51 -12.63
N LEU A 269 -3.73 2.47 -13.55
CA LEU A 269 -4.88 2.88 -14.35
C LEU A 269 -5.39 1.72 -15.21
N PHE A 270 -4.50 0.90 -15.78
CA PHE A 270 -4.93 -0.29 -16.53
C PHE A 270 -5.64 -1.30 -15.63
N ILE A 271 -5.23 -1.44 -14.36
CA ILE A 271 -5.96 -2.26 -13.38
C ILE A 271 -7.35 -1.69 -13.15
N ILE A 272 -7.47 -0.37 -12.96
CA ILE A 272 -8.77 0.28 -12.73
C ILE A 272 -9.71 0.08 -13.93
N LEU A 273 -9.19 0.28 -15.16
CA LEU A 273 -9.95 0.10 -16.39
C LEU A 273 -10.36 -1.35 -16.64
N ALA A 274 -9.56 -2.32 -16.19
CA ALA A 274 -9.85 -3.74 -16.40
C ALA A 274 -11.15 -4.22 -15.72
N TRP A 275 -11.64 -3.53 -14.69
CA TRP A 275 -12.90 -3.83 -13.99
C TRP A 275 -14.11 -3.06 -14.53
N ILE A 276 -13.92 -2.18 -15.51
CA ILE A 276 -14.99 -1.43 -16.17
C ILE A 276 -15.47 -2.25 -17.38
N LYS A 277 -16.68 -2.83 -17.28
CA LYS A 277 -17.27 -3.73 -18.29
C LYS A 277 -17.19 -3.22 -19.73
N PRO A 278 -17.59 -1.97 -20.04
CA PRO A 278 -17.57 -1.49 -21.42
C PRO A 278 -16.15 -1.32 -21.98
N LEU A 279 -15.13 -1.19 -21.13
CA LEU A 279 -13.75 -0.96 -21.57
C LEU A 279 -12.96 -2.26 -21.74
N SER A 280 -13.18 -3.25 -20.88
CA SER A 280 -12.41 -4.50 -20.90
C SER A 280 -13.19 -5.65 -21.53
N ARG A 281 -14.30 -6.06 -20.91
CA ARG A 281 -15.09 -7.24 -21.29
C ARG A 281 -15.72 -7.10 -22.68
N HIS A 282 -16.27 -5.93 -23.00
CA HIS A 282 -16.87 -5.70 -24.32
C HIS A 282 -15.84 -5.79 -25.46
N TYR A 283 -14.58 -5.45 -25.21
CA TYR A 283 -13.52 -5.52 -26.23
C TYR A 283 -12.84 -6.88 -26.31
N LEU A 284 -12.59 -7.53 -25.17
CA LEU A 284 -11.80 -8.77 -25.10
C LEU A 284 -12.66 -10.03 -25.18
N VAL A 285 -13.82 -10.05 -24.52
CA VAL A 285 -14.69 -11.23 -24.46
C VAL A 285 -15.74 -11.18 -25.57
N ASN A 286 -16.47 -10.08 -25.72
CA ASN A 286 -17.55 -10.02 -26.73
C ASN A 286 -17.04 -10.06 -28.18
N LYS A 287 -15.75 -9.76 -28.42
CA LYS A 287 -15.10 -9.94 -29.73
C LYS A 287 -14.47 -11.34 -29.89
N ASN A 288 -14.78 -12.29 -29.01
CA ASN A 288 -14.24 -13.65 -28.95
C ASN A 288 -12.70 -13.72 -28.93
N LEU A 289 -12.03 -12.69 -28.39
CA LEU A 289 -10.57 -12.69 -28.28
C LEU A 289 -10.09 -13.61 -27.15
N MET A 290 -10.91 -13.81 -26.11
CA MET A 290 -10.56 -14.60 -24.94
C MET A 290 -11.79 -15.15 -24.22
N SER A 291 -11.64 -16.32 -23.58
CA SER A 291 -12.63 -16.94 -22.68
C SER A 291 -12.91 -16.09 -21.43
N ASP A 292 -14.11 -16.23 -20.85
CA ASP A 292 -14.51 -15.61 -19.58
C ASP A 292 -13.53 -15.92 -18.45
N GLU A 293 -13.11 -17.18 -18.31
CA GLU A 293 -12.24 -17.63 -17.23
C GLU A 293 -10.79 -17.15 -17.43
N ALA A 294 -10.36 -17.08 -18.69
CA ALA A 294 -9.06 -16.51 -19.07
C ALA A 294 -9.01 -14.99 -18.83
N PHE A 295 -10.14 -14.28 -18.98
CA PHE A 295 -10.26 -12.86 -18.63
C PHE A 295 -10.03 -12.59 -17.15
N GLU A 296 -10.67 -13.38 -16.28
CA GLU A 296 -10.44 -13.31 -14.84
C GLU A 296 -8.97 -13.53 -14.46
N SER A 297 -8.33 -14.53 -15.07
CA SER A 297 -6.94 -14.87 -14.81
C SER A 297 -5.98 -13.78 -15.30
N CYS A 298 -6.27 -13.18 -16.46
CA CYS A 298 -5.53 -12.04 -17.01
C CYS A 298 -5.57 -10.82 -16.08
N ARG A 299 -6.73 -10.54 -15.46
CA ARG A 299 -6.88 -9.46 -14.48
C ARG A 299 -5.94 -9.63 -13.28
N LEU A 300 -5.82 -10.85 -12.74
CA LEU A 300 -4.91 -11.14 -11.63
C LEU A 300 -3.43 -11.03 -12.05
N TRP A 301 -3.09 -11.55 -13.23
CA TRP A 301 -1.74 -11.42 -13.80
C TRP A 301 -1.33 -9.96 -14.05
N LEU A 302 -2.25 -9.14 -14.55
CA LEU A 302 -2.02 -7.71 -14.74
C LEU A 302 -1.62 -7.04 -13.42
N ILE A 303 -2.33 -7.34 -12.33
CA ILE A 303 -1.99 -6.81 -10.99
C ILE A 303 -0.59 -7.26 -10.58
N LEU A 304 -0.29 -8.56 -10.67
CA LEU A 304 1.02 -9.10 -10.30
C LEU A 304 2.16 -8.45 -11.09
N VAL A 305 2.01 -8.30 -12.41
CA VAL A 305 3.02 -7.66 -13.27
C VAL A 305 3.26 -6.22 -12.83
N VAL A 306 2.21 -5.45 -12.55
CA VAL A 306 2.34 -4.07 -12.06
C VAL A 306 3.06 -4.01 -10.71
N LEU A 307 2.75 -4.94 -9.80
CA LEU A 307 3.42 -5.04 -8.50
C LEU A 307 4.91 -5.37 -8.65
N VAL A 308 5.26 -6.34 -9.51
CA VAL A 308 6.65 -6.71 -9.79
C VAL A 308 7.42 -5.53 -10.40
N VAL A 309 6.85 -4.85 -11.39
CA VAL A 309 7.47 -3.65 -11.99
C VAL A 309 7.75 -2.59 -10.92
N ARG A 310 6.81 -2.33 -10.00
CA ARG A 310 7.00 -1.36 -8.91
C ARG A 310 8.04 -1.83 -7.89
N LEU A 311 8.07 -3.12 -7.54
CA LEU A 311 9.11 -3.68 -6.67
C LEU A 311 10.51 -3.56 -7.30
N CYS A 312 10.66 -3.80 -8.60
CA CYS A 312 11.92 -3.60 -9.31
C CYS A 312 12.38 -2.13 -9.28
N LEU A 313 11.43 -1.18 -9.32
CA LEU A 313 11.72 0.25 -9.29
C LEU A 313 11.90 0.81 -7.87
N PHE A 314 11.55 0.06 -6.83
CA PHE A 314 11.64 0.47 -5.42
C PHE A 314 12.99 1.11 -5.09
N ARG A 315 14.09 0.46 -5.48
CA ARG A 315 15.45 0.95 -5.21
C ARG A 315 15.72 2.31 -5.84
N ARG A 316 15.20 2.56 -7.05
CA ARG A 316 15.40 3.82 -7.78
C ARG A 316 14.59 4.95 -7.15
N TYR A 317 13.37 4.67 -6.72
CA TYR A 317 12.54 5.62 -5.96
C TYR A 317 13.20 5.97 -4.62
N LEU A 318 13.74 4.99 -3.91
CA LEU A 318 14.43 5.23 -2.64
C LEU A 318 15.71 6.06 -2.81
N GLN A 319 16.47 5.83 -3.88
CA GLN A 319 17.62 6.68 -4.21
C GLN A 319 17.20 8.13 -4.46
N THR A 320 16.10 8.33 -5.19
CA THR A 320 15.57 9.65 -5.47
C THR A 320 15.19 10.38 -4.18
N TYR A 321 14.60 9.65 -3.22
CA TYR A 321 14.31 10.21 -1.90
C TYR A 321 15.57 10.67 -1.16
N LEU A 322 16.66 9.91 -1.22
CA LEU A 322 17.94 10.33 -0.63
C LEU A 322 18.49 11.59 -1.31
N ASN A 323 18.26 11.75 -2.61
CA ASN A 323 18.63 12.93 -3.40
C ASN A 323 17.77 14.17 -3.07
N ILE A 324 16.83 14.11 -2.12
CA ILE A 324 16.13 15.30 -1.59
C ILE A 324 17.06 16.14 -0.72
N ALA A 325 18.07 15.55 -0.08
CA ALA A 325 19.03 16.28 0.76
C ALA A 325 19.73 17.44 0.02
N PRO A 326 20.38 17.23 -1.15
CA PRO A 326 20.98 18.32 -1.91
C PRO A 326 19.96 19.34 -2.43
N GLN A 327 18.74 18.93 -2.78
CA GLN A 327 17.68 19.88 -3.20
C GLN A 327 17.33 20.85 -2.08
N LYS A 328 17.15 20.34 -0.85
CA LYS A 328 16.84 21.18 0.32
C LYS A 328 17.93 22.22 0.59
N ILE A 329 19.20 21.86 0.39
CA ILE A 329 20.32 22.81 0.49
C ILE A 329 20.27 23.85 -0.63
N ASN A 330 20.00 23.43 -1.87
CA ASN A 330 19.90 24.36 -2.99
C ASN A 330 18.70 25.32 -2.85
N CYS A 331 17.56 24.85 -2.34
CA CYS A 331 16.43 25.71 -2.00
C CYS A 331 16.79 26.69 -0.88
N MET A 332 17.53 26.25 0.14
CA MET A 332 18.02 27.12 1.20
C MET A 332 18.93 28.23 0.65
N LYS A 333 19.79 27.94 -0.33
CA LYS A 333 20.63 28.94 -1.01
C LYS A 333 19.85 30.07 -1.68
N LYS A 334 18.63 29.80 -2.16
CA LYS A 334 17.76 30.81 -2.79
C LYS A 334 17.19 31.82 -1.77
N GLN A 335 17.19 31.50 -0.48
CA GLN A 335 16.66 32.38 0.57
C GLN A 335 17.77 33.19 1.24
N ALA A 336 17.59 34.52 1.33
CA ALA A 336 18.50 35.35 2.11
C ALA A 336 18.32 35.08 3.63
N GLY A 337 19.43 35.08 4.37
CA GLY A 337 19.42 34.97 5.83
C GLY A 337 20.54 34.09 6.40
N LYS A 338 20.51 33.95 7.72
CA LYS A 338 21.43 33.09 8.48
C LYS A 338 20.64 31.97 9.14
N ILE A 339 21.16 30.76 9.10
CA ILE A 339 20.59 29.57 9.74
C ILE A 339 21.61 29.01 10.74
N THR A 340 21.19 28.29 11.78
CA THR A 340 22.16 27.67 12.68
C THR A 340 22.79 26.43 12.03
N ASN A 341 24.05 26.12 12.37
CA ASN A 341 24.72 24.89 11.96
C ASN A 341 23.91 23.64 12.34
N VAL A 342 23.31 23.64 13.53
CA VAL A 342 22.48 22.55 14.05
C VAL A 342 21.24 22.35 13.17
N ASP A 343 20.60 23.42 12.69
CA ASP A 343 19.41 23.29 11.84
C ASP A 343 19.76 22.76 10.45
N VAL A 344 20.91 23.15 9.88
CA VAL A 344 21.41 22.61 8.60
C VAL A 344 21.72 21.12 8.75
N GLN A 345 22.44 20.73 9.81
CA GLN A 345 22.75 19.33 10.10
C GLN A 345 21.47 18.51 10.34
N LYS A 346 20.52 19.02 11.12
CA LYS A 346 19.22 18.39 11.36
C LYS A 346 18.42 18.22 10.06
N LEU A 347 18.45 19.20 9.15
CA LEU A 347 17.74 19.14 7.88
C LEU A 347 18.19 17.96 7.02
N ILE A 348 19.49 17.72 6.94
CA ILE A 348 20.10 16.64 6.16
C ILE A 348 19.96 15.31 6.91
N ALA A 349 20.24 15.30 8.22
CA ALA A 349 20.12 14.11 9.04
C ALA A 349 18.68 13.56 9.07
N ARG A 350 17.66 14.43 9.05
CA ARG A 350 16.24 14.04 9.01
C ARG A 350 15.90 13.21 7.77
N VAL A 351 16.50 13.51 6.61
CA VAL A 351 16.28 12.74 5.37
C VAL A 351 16.75 11.29 5.56
N GLY A 352 17.94 11.09 6.12
CA GLY A 352 18.44 9.75 6.43
C GLY A 352 17.63 9.03 7.51
N HIS A 353 17.27 9.71 8.60
CA HIS A 353 16.48 9.13 9.70
C HIS A 353 15.09 8.65 9.24
N TYR A 354 14.51 9.29 8.23
CA TYR A 354 13.18 8.97 7.74
C TYR A 354 13.17 7.91 6.62
N LEU A 355 14.34 7.38 6.25
CA LEU A 355 14.50 6.44 5.13
C LEU A 355 13.70 5.14 5.29
N ASN A 356 13.71 4.53 6.47
CA ASN A 356 12.96 3.29 6.73
C ASN A 356 11.45 3.54 6.69
N VAL A 357 11.01 4.70 7.19
CA VAL A 357 9.60 5.11 7.15
C VAL A 357 9.13 5.28 5.71
N VAL A 358 9.96 5.90 4.86
CA VAL A 358 9.69 6.00 3.41
C VAL A 358 9.65 4.63 2.73
N SER A 359 10.56 3.74 3.11
CA SER A 359 10.61 2.37 2.59
C SER A 359 9.32 1.62 2.90
N LEU A 360 8.84 1.73 4.14
CA LEU A 360 7.56 1.17 4.58
C LEU A 360 6.36 1.81 3.84
N GLN A 361 6.36 3.13 3.63
CA GLN A 361 5.28 3.81 2.90
C GLN A 361 5.18 3.38 1.43
N TYR A 362 6.31 3.06 0.80
CA TYR A 362 6.31 2.53 -0.56
C TYR A 362 5.88 1.06 -0.60
N LEU A 363 6.40 0.25 0.32
CA LEU A 363 6.21 -1.20 0.32
C LEU A 363 4.83 -1.63 0.83
N SER A 364 4.24 -0.92 1.80
CA SER A 364 2.99 -1.34 2.44
C SER A 364 1.80 -1.43 1.47
N PRO A 365 1.51 -0.42 0.61
CA PRO A 365 0.44 -0.54 -0.38
C PRO A 365 0.69 -1.66 -1.40
N LEU A 366 1.94 -1.91 -1.78
CA LEU A 366 2.32 -3.00 -2.68
C LEU A 366 2.00 -4.36 -2.07
N LEU A 367 2.42 -4.58 -0.82
CA LEU A 367 2.18 -5.82 -0.11
C LEU A 367 0.70 -6.03 0.17
N LEU A 368 -0.03 -4.96 0.51
CA LEU A 368 -1.48 -5.04 0.70
C LEU A 368 -2.16 -5.55 -0.57
N CYS A 369 -1.86 -4.95 -1.73
CA CYS A 369 -2.40 -5.40 -3.01
C CYS A 369 -1.94 -6.83 -3.37
N LEU A 370 -0.69 -7.19 -3.07
CA LEU A 370 -0.18 -8.55 -3.29
C LEU A 370 -0.99 -9.58 -2.51
N PHE A 371 -1.10 -9.45 -1.19
CA PHE A 371 -1.81 -10.42 -0.36
C PHE A 371 -3.32 -10.44 -0.66
N MET A 372 -3.93 -9.28 -0.96
CA MET A 372 -5.32 -9.23 -1.43
C MET A 372 -5.50 -9.99 -2.76
N THR A 373 -4.53 -9.92 -3.67
CA THR A 373 -4.56 -10.68 -4.94
C THR A 373 -4.44 -12.19 -4.69
N LEU A 374 -3.51 -12.62 -3.82
CA LEU A 374 -3.33 -14.04 -3.48
C LEU A 374 -4.55 -14.62 -2.76
N ILE A 375 -5.16 -13.86 -1.86
CA ILE A 375 -6.41 -14.23 -1.19
C ILE A 375 -7.52 -14.33 -2.23
N THR A 376 -7.70 -13.32 -3.09
CA THR A 376 -8.73 -13.32 -4.14
C THR A 376 -8.60 -14.53 -5.06
N LYS A 377 -7.38 -14.90 -5.45
CA LYS A 377 -7.11 -16.12 -6.22
C LYS A 377 -7.61 -17.35 -5.45
N SER A 378 -7.13 -17.53 -4.23
CA SER A 378 -7.36 -18.74 -3.43
C SER A 378 -8.81 -18.92 -2.99
N THR A 379 -9.51 -17.83 -2.64
CA THR A 379 -10.93 -17.89 -2.23
C THR A 379 -11.87 -17.83 -3.42
N GLY A 380 -11.42 -17.29 -4.54
CA GLY A 380 -12.23 -17.04 -5.73
C GLY A 380 -12.22 -18.18 -6.75
N ASN A 381 -11.70 -19.36 -6.45
CA ASN A 381 -11.60 -20.50 -7.40
C ASN A 381 -10.97 -20.15 -8.76
N TYR A 382 -10.05 -19.19 -8.79
CA TYR A 382 -9.34 -18.81 -10.01
C TYR A 382 -8.17 -19.77 -10.28
N LYS A 383 -7.98 -20.18 -11.52
CA LYS A 383 -6.82 -20.96 -11.96
C LYS A 383 -5.74 -20.03 -12.53
N TRP A 384 -4.47 -20.38 -12.36
CA TRP A 384 -3.36 -19.54 -12.86
C TRP A 384 -3.19 -19.59 -14.38
N MET A 385 -3.54 -20.72 -14.99
CA MET A 385 -3.26 -21.00 -16.40
C MET A 385 -4.43 -21.78 -16.98
N GLU A 386 -5.29 -21.08 -17.71
CA GLU A 386 -6.27 -21.67 -18.61
C GLU A 386 -5.89 -21.34 -20.05
N PRO A 387 -6.24 -22.19 -21.03
CA PRO A 387 -5.93 -21.93 -22.43
C PRO A 387 -6.52 -20.58 -22.86
N LEU A 388 -5.65 -19.67 -23.30
CA LEU A 388 -6.01 -18.32 -23.79
C LEU A 388 -6.93 -18.36 -25.02
N ILE A 389 -6.93 -19.48 -25.74
CA ILE A 389 -7.76 -19.71 -26.92
C ILE A 389 -8.96 -20.56 -26.48
N PRO A 390 -10.21 -20.14 -26.77
CA PRO A 390 -11.35 -21.01 -26.57
C PRO A 390 -11.15 -22.27 -27.41
N ASN A 391 -11.04 -23.43 -26.76
CA ASN A 391 -10.91 -24.69 -27.47
C ASN A 391 -12.02 -24.81 -28.51
N ILE A 392 -11.63 -25.01 -29.77
CA ILE A 392 -12.52 -25.31 -30.91
C ILE A 392 -13.34 -26.60 -30.67
N SER A 393 -13.06 -27.35 -29.60
CA SER A 393 -13.77 -28.59 -29.24
C SER A 393 -15.21 -28.41 -28.75
N ASN A 394 -15.70 -27.19 -28.48
CA ASN A 394 -17.06 -26.98 -27.96
C ASN A 394 -18.14 -26.78 -29.04
N ILE A 395 -17.85 -27.02 -30.32
CA ILE A 395 -18.88 -27.06 -31.38
C ILE A 395 -19.58 -28.45 -31.44
N GLY A 396 -19.08 -29.46 -30.71
CA GLY A 396 -19.60 -30.84 -30.77
C GLY A 396 -20.62 -31.25 -29.70
N ASN A 397 -20.80 -30.50 -28.62
CA ASN A 397 -21.67 -30.90 -27.51
C ASN A 397 -22.90 -29.99 -27.41
N LEU A 398 -23.71 -30.00 -28.47
CA LEU A 398 -25.14 -29.73 -28.33
C LEU A 398 -25.78 -30.91 -27.59
N GLU A 399 -26.59 -30.57 -26.59
CA GLU A 399 -27.59 -31.41 -25.94
C GLU A 399 -27.10 -32.65 -25.15
N ILE A 400 -26.88 -32.48 -23.84
CA ILE A 400 -27.46 -33.42 -22.85
C ILE A 400 -28.01 -32.58 -21.68
N ASN A 401 -29.29 -32.27 -21.76
CA ASN A 401 -30.11 -31.97 -20.60
C ASN A 401 -30.08 -33.19 -19.66
N SER A 402 -29.59 -33.04 -18.43
CA SER A 402 -29.90 -34.01 -17.37
C SER A 402 -30.97 -33.39 -16.45
N PRO A 403 -32.19 -33.96 -16.41
CA PRO A 403 -33.28 -33.46 -15.59
C PRO A 403 -33.06 -33.84 -14.12
N TYR A 404 -33.41 -32.92 -13.23
CA TYR A 404 -33.65 -33.22 -11.82
C TYR A 404 -34.98 -33.98 -11.73
N GLU A 405 -34.93 -35.31 -11.82
CA GLU A 405 -36.09 -36.17 -11.60
C GLU A 405 -36.44 -36.25 -10.10
N THR A 406 -37.54 -35.59 -9.76
CA THR A 406 -38.45 -36.00 -8.68
C THR A 406 -38.94 -37.43 -8.91
N MET A 407 -38.67 -38.35 -7.97
CA MET A 407 -39.38 -39.62 -7.89
C MET A 407 -39.71 -39.95 -6.43
N ASN A 408 -41.01 -39.85 -6.12
CA ASN A 408 -41.66 -40.40 -4.95
C ASN A 408 -41.49 -41.93 -4.90
N ARG A 409 -41.19 -42.47 -3.72
CA ARG A 409 -41.58 -43.84 -3.36
C ARG A 409 -42.20 -43.83 -1.97
N ALA A 410 -43.52 -43.85 -1.93
CA ALA A 410 -44.30 -44.21 -0.76
C ALA A 410 -44.24 -45.72 -0.58
N SER A 411 -44.07 -46.20 0.66
CA SER A 411 -44.74 -47.36 1.26
C SER A 411 -44.29 -47.53 2.72
N ASN A 412 -45.20 -47.15 3.62
CA ASN A 412 -45.54 -47.76 4.91
C ASN A 412 -44.51 -48.68 5.58
N ASP A 413 -44.03 -48.27 6.75
CA ASP A 413 -44.29 -49.06 7.96
C ASP A 413 -44.33 -48.16 9.19
N SER A 414 -45.50 -48.14 9.82
CA SER A 414 -45.76 -47.55 11.12
C SER A 414 -45.47 -48.59 12.19
N SER A 415 -44.41 -48.42 12.98
CA SER A 415 -44.38 -48.84 14.38
C SER A 415 -43.05 -48.44 15.04
N ASN A 416 -43.17 -47.99 16.29
CA ASN A 416 -42.13 -47.72 17.27
C ASN A 416 -41.53 -46.31 17.25
N SER A 417 -42.39 -45.40 17.70
CA SER A 417 -42.09 -44.45 18.78
C SER A 417 -40.88 -44.81 19.65
N SER A 418 -40.11 -43.76 20.01
CA SER A 418 -39.12 -43.67 21.10
C SER A 418 -37.66 -44.08 20.84
N ILE A 419 -36.98 -43.46 19.86
CA ILE A 419 -35.50 -43.29 19.88
C ILE A 419 -35.10 -41.89 19.36
N PHE A 420 -35.78 -40.84 19.83
CA PHE A 420 -35.39 -39.44 19.56
C PHE A 420 -35.48 -38.57 20.82
N GLN A 421 -35.18 -39.18 21.96
CA GLN A 421 -35.04 -38.51 23.24
C GLN A 421 -34.04 -39.33 24.06
N ASP A 422 -32.79 -39.38 23.60
CA ASP A 422 -31.60 -39.69 24.42
C ASP A 422 -30.35 -39.66 23.54
N SER A 423 -29.89 -38.45 23.25
CA SER A 423 -28.45 -38.17 23.10
C SER A 423 -28.20 -36.67 23.28
N ILE A 424 -28.69 -36.14 24.40
CA ILE A 424 -28.01 -35.04 25.10
C ILE A 424 -26.75 -35.65 25.74
N ASN A 425 -25.85 -36.15 24.91
CA ASN A 425 -24.52 -36.61 25.32
C ASN A 425 -23.53 -35.61 24.74
N GLU A 426 -23.22 -34.62 25.58
CA GLU A 426 -21.94 -33.93 25.64
C GLU A 426 -21.23 -33.77 24.28
N LYS A 427 -21.83 -33.04 23.34
CA LYS A 427 -21.09 -32.57 22.16
C LYS A 427 -19.92 -31.76 22.70
N ARG A 428 -18.70 -32.27 22.54
CA ARG A 428 -17.50 -31.56 22.97
C ARG A 428 -17.58 -30.14 22.40
N PRO A 429 -17.24 -29.10 23.17
CA PRO A 429 -17.28 -27.72 22.68
C PRO A 429 -16.50 -27.55 21.36
N ARG A 430 -15.50 -28.42 21.11
CA ARG A 430 -14.75 -28.52 19.86
C ARG A 430 -15.58 -28.91 18.64
N ASP A 431 -16.55 -29.81 18.78
CA ASP A 431 -17.34 -30.32 17.65
C ASP A 431 -18.46 -29.33 17.29
N VAL A 432 -19.02 -28.65 18.30
CA VAL A 432 -19.92 -27.51 18.09
C VAL A 432 -19.18 -26.35 17.43
N ALA A 433 -17.98 -26.00 17.90
CA ALA A 433 -17.15 -24.94 17.30
C ALA A 433 -16.74 -25.26 15.86
N LYS A 434 -16.40 -26.52 15.54
CA LYS A 434 -16.09 -26.94 14.17
C LYS A 434 -17.32 -26.85 13.26
N LEU A 435 -18.49 -27.27 13.74
CA LEU A 435 -19.74 -27.19 13.00
C LEU A 435 -20.11 -25.72 12.72
N THR A 436 -20.08 -24.86 13.75
CA THR A 436 -20.41 -23.45 13.60
C THR A 436 -19.41 -22.71 12.71
N LEU A 437 -18.12 -23.05 12.78
CA LEU A 437 -17.11 -22.53 11.85
C LEU A 437 -17.37 -22.98 10.41
N THR A 438 -17.70 -24.26 10.20
CA THR A 438 -18.00 -24.78 8.85
C THR A 438 -19.23 -24.07 8.27
N MET A 439 -20.28 -23.90 9.07
CA MET A 439 -21.47 -23.18 8.65
C MET A 439 -21.21 -21.67 8.44
N LEU A 440 -20.27 -21.07 9.17
CA LEU A 440 -19.82 -19.70 8.94
C LEU A 440 -19.06 -19.58 7.61
N TRP A 441 -18.22 -20.56 7.28
CA TRP A 441 -17.56 -20.62 5.96
C TRP A 441 -18.56 -20.79 4.82
N ASP A 442 -19.66 -21.52 5.04
CA ASP A 442 -20.75 -21.62 4.05
C ASP A 442 -21.47 -20.28 3.82
N VAL A 443 -21.57 -19.43 4.85
CA VAL A 443 -22.06 -18.04 4.70
C VAL A 443 -21.13 -17.22 3.80
N PHE A 444 -19.81 -17.37 3.98
CA PHE A 444 -18.79 -16.73 3.14
C PHE A 444 -18.39 -17.61 1.95
N ASN A 445 -19.38 -17.93 1.11
CA ASN A 445 -19.16 -18.69 -0.12
C ASN A 445 -18.12 -18.00 -1.03
N PRO A 446 -17.31 -18.75 -1.82
CA PRO A 446 -16.42 -18.23 -2.86
C PRO A 446 -16.97 -17.05 -3.68
N ILE A 447 -18.27 -17.04 -4.02
CA ILE A 447 -18.92 -15.93 -4.76
C ILE A 447 -18.85 -14.62 -3.95
N VAL A 448 -19.16 -14.69 -2.66
CA VAL A 448 -19.17 -13.54 -1.74
C VAL A 448 -17.76 -13.01 -1.53
N LEU A 449 -16.82 -13.91 -1.24
CA LEU A 449 -15.42 -13.55 -1.03
C LEU A 449 -14.77 -12.99 -2.30
N ARG A 450 -15.10 -13.54 -3.48
CA ARG A 450 -14.63 -13.04 -4.78
C ARG A 450 -15.08 -11.59 -5.01
N ALA A 451 -16.37 -11.30 -4.80
CA ALA A 451 -16.91 -9.97 -5.03
C ALA A 451 -16.33 -8.94 -4.04
N ILE A 452 -16.31 -9.26 -2.74
CA ILE A 452 -15.81 -8.34 -1.71
C ILE A 452 -14.30 -8.11 -1.87
N ASN A 453 -13.51 -9.16 -2.02
CA ASN A 453 -12.06 -9.02 -2.15
C ASN A 453 -11.68 -8.37 -3.48
N GLY A 454 -12.37 -8.71 -4.58
CA GLY A 454 -12.18 -8.09 -5.88
C GLY A 454 -12.49 -6.58 -5.85
N PHE A 455 -13.59 -6.18 -5.21
CA PHE A 455 -13.93 -4.79 -5.01
C PHE A 455 -12.90 -4.06 -4.14
N LEU A 456 -12.51 -4.61 -2.99
CA LEU A 456 -11.53 -3.99 -2.10
C LEU A 456 -10.13 -3.89 -2.74
N LEU A 457 -9.73 -4.87 -3.54
CA LEU A 457 -8.49 -4.86 -4.29
C LEU A 457 -8.50 -3.76 -5.36
N TRP A 458 -9.57 -3.69 -6.15
CA TRP A 458 -9.77 -2.63 -7.13
C TRP A 458 -9.77 -1.24 -6.46
N TRP A 459 -10.52 -1.09 -5.36
CA TRP A 459 -10.60 0.13 -4.59
C TRP A 459 -9.22 0.57 -4.06
N SER A 460 -8.46 -0.35 -3.49
CA SER A 460 -7.11 -0.07 -2.98
C SER A 460 -6.18 0.43 -4.10
N CYS A 461 -6.26 -0.18 -5.29
CA CYS A 461 -5.50 0.28 -6.46
C CYS A 461 -5.97 1.66 -6.94
N MET A 462 -7.28 1.90 -6.96
CA MET A 462 -7.89 3.18 -7.34
C MET A 462 -7.43 4.30 -6.42
N VAL A 463 -7.62 4.15 -5.10
CA VAL A 463 -7.21 5.11 -4.08
C VAL A 463 -5.71 5.40 -4.15
N TRP A 464 -4.89 4.35 -4.30
CA TRP A 464 -3.45 4.53 -4.35
C TRP A 464 -3.03 5.35 -5.57
N PHE A 465 -3.66 5.08 -6.72
CA PHE A 465 -3.43 5.82 -7.95
C PHE A 465 -3.93 7.27 -7.87
N THR A 466 -5.19 7.49 -7.48
CA THR A 466 -5.78 8.83 -7.41
C THR A 466 -5.05 9.73 -6.42
N THR A 467 -4.68 9.23 -5.24
CA THR A 467 -3.87 9.99 -4.27
C THR A 467 -2.52 10.37 -4.87
N SER A 468 -1.90 9.45 -5.62
CA SER A 468 -0.61 9.71 -6.28
C SER A 468 -0.74 10.75 -7.39
N VAL A 469 -1.81 10.72 -8.17
CA VAL A 469 -2.09 11.71 -9.23
C VAL A 469 -2.35 13.09 -8.62
N VAL A 470 -3.19 13.19 -7.58
CA VAL A 470 -3.45 14.45 -6.87
C VAL A 470 -2.16 15.02 -6.28
N GLY A 471 -1.34 14.18 -5.65
CA GLY A 471 -0.03 14.59 -5.14
C GLY A 471 0.92 15.04 -6.26
N PHE A 472 0.85 14.43 -7.43
CA PHE A 472 1.70 14.79 -8.56
C PHE A 472 1.30 16.16 -9.11
N LEU A 473 0.00 16.38 -9.33
CA LEU A 473 -0.56 17.67 -9.76
C LEU A 473 -0.25 18.80 -8.77
N TYR A 474 -0.31 18.50 -7.48
CA TYR A 474 0.09 19.44 -6.44
C TYR A 474 1.57 19.83 -6.57
N ASN A 475 2.46 18.84 -6.74
CA ASN A 475 3.89 19.12 -6.88
C ASN A 475 4.21 19.87 -8.18
N THR A 476 3.59 19.52 -9.30
CA THR A 476 3.79 20.26 -10.56
C THR A 476 3.32 21.70 -10.41
N TYR A 477 2.13 21.94 -9.88
CA TYR A 477 1.60 23.30 -9.80
C TYR A 477 2.37 24.20 -8.83
N PHE A 478 2.63 23.72 -7.60
CA PHE A 478 3.20 24.56 -6.54
C PHE A 478 4.73 24.55 -6.49
N ARG A 479 5.41 23.46 -6.88
CA ARG A 479 6.88 23.43 -6.86
C ARG A 479 7.45 24.04 -8.13
N GLU A 480 6.84 23.83 -9.29
CA GLU A 480 7.32 24.43 -10.55
C GLU A 480 7.15 25.95 -10.54
N SER A 481 6.06 26.48 -9.96
CA SER A 481 5.87 27.93 -9.78
C SER A 481 6.86 28.59 -8.81
N SER A 482 7.61 27.80 -8.04
CA SER A 482 8.57 28.27 -7.03
C SER A 482 10.04 28.12 -7.45
N VAL A 483 10.30 27.50 -8.59
CA VAL A 483 11.65 27.32 -9.16
C VAL A 483 11.98 28.50 -10.05
#